data_AF-A0A2W0HBP4-F1
#
_entry.id   AF-A0A2W0HBP4-F1
#
_cell.length_a   1.000
_cell.length_b   1.000
_cell.length_c   1.000
_cell.angle_alpha   90.00
_cell.angle_beta   90.00
_cell.angle_gamma   90.00
#
_symmetry.space_group_name_H-M   'P 1'
#
loop_
_entity.id
_entity.type
_entity.pdbx_description
1 polymer ?
#
loop_
_entity_poly.entity_id
_entity_poly.type
_entity_poly.pdbx_seq_one_letter_code
_entity_poly.pdbx_strand_id
1 'polypeptide(L)' 'MANQHFQQARDAIQAAQAAMNAAHTPEALDQAYAQIHRAKQALSQAFADSSMAEREQLGQMQEEFYDAAESFSPEDLQ' A
#
# COMPACT_ATOMS: atom_id res chain seq x y z
N MET A 1 -19.41 0.04 -10.16
CA MET A 1 -17.98 -0.07 -10.48
C MET A 1 -17.06 0.61 -9.46
N ALA A 2 -17.54 1.53 -8.59
CA ALA A 2 -16.72 2.20 -7.57
C ALA A 2 -15.96 1.25 -6.61
N ASN A 3 -16.51 0.07 -6.33
CA ASN A 3 -15.94 -0.87 -5.37
C ASN A 3 -14.75 -1.70 -5.89
N GLN A 4 -14.45 -1.68 -7.20
CA GLN A 4 -13.32 -2.48 -7.73
C GLN A 4 -11.96 -1.87 -7.38
N HIS A 5 -11.80 -0.55 -7.57
CA HIS A 5 -10.52 0.11 -7.25
C HIS A 5 -10.26 0.14 -5.74
N PHE A 6 -11.32 0.33 -4.94
CA PHE A 6 -11.23 0.21 -3.48
C PHE A 6 -10.75 -1.19 -3.05
N GLN A 7 -11.34 -2.25 -3.60
CA GLN A 7 -10.90 -3.62 -3.34
C GLN A 7 -9.46 -3.86 -3.78
N GLN A 8 -9.08 -3.39 -4.98
CA GLN A 8 -7.72 -3.51 -5.49
C GLN A 8 -6.69 -2.80 -4.59
N ALA A 9 -7.00 -1.60 -4.09
CA ALA A 9 -6.13 -0.89 -3.17
C ALA A 9 -5.97 -1.65 -1.85
N ARG A 10 -7.08 -2.13 -1.28
CA ARG A 10 -7.07 -2.92 -0.04
C ARG A 10 -6.26 -4.20 -0.19
N ASP A 11 -6.49 -4.94 -1.27
CA ASP A 11 -5.79 -6.20 -1.54
C ASP A 11 -4.29 -5.96 -1.78
N ALA A 12 -3.93 -4.87 -2.46
CA ALA A 12 -2.55 -4.48 -2.68
C ALA A 12 -1.83 -4.10 -1.37
N ILE A 13 -2.50 -3.37 -0.47
CA ILE A 13 -1.98 -3.04 0.87
C ILE A 13 -1.73 -4.33 1.67
N GLN A 14 -2.69 -5.25 1.68
CA GLN A 14 -2.53 -6.53 2.37
C GLN A 14 -1.37 -7.36 1.81
N ALA A 15 -1.23 -7.40 0.48
CA ALA A 15 -0.11 -8.07 -0.18
C ALA A 15 1.23 -7.43 0.18
N ALA A 16 1.30 -6.10 0.23
CA ALA A 16 2.49 -5.37 0.62
C ALA A 16 2.85 -5.62 2.10
N GLN A 17 1.88 -5.60 3.01
CA GLN A 17 2.10 -5.94 4.43
C GLN A 17 2.58 -7.39 4.61
N ALA A 18 1.98 -8.34 3.89
CA ALA A 18 2.43 -9.72 3.92
C ALA A 18 3.86 -9.87 3.40
N ALA A 19 4.21 -9.17 2.31
CA ALA A 19 5.56 -9.17 1.77
C ALA A 19 6.57 -8.52 2.73
N MET A 20 6.23 -7.38 3.34
CA MET A 20 7.05 -6.72 4.37
C MET A 20 7.32 -7.65 5.55
N ASN A 21 6.29 -8.35 6.05
CA ASN A 21 6.44 -9.30 7.14
C ASN A 21 7.27 -10.54 6.76
N ALA A 22 7.23 -10.96 5.49
CA ALA A 22 8.00 -12.10 4.99
C ALA A 22 9.44 -11.71 4.57
N ALA A 23 9.75 -10.41 4.50
CA ALA A 23 11.01 -9.92 3.98
C ALA A 23 12.14 -10.03 5.01
N HIS A 24 12.70 -11.24 5.11
CA HIS A 24 13.87 -11.54 5.93
C HIS A 24 15.14 -11.79 5.10
N THR A 25 15.03 -11.72 3.78
CA THR A 25 16.14 -11.91 2.84
C THR A 25 16.22 -10.74 1.86
N PRO A 26 17.39 -10.42 1.30
CA PRO A 26 17.53 -9.33 0.33
C PRO A 26 16.57 -9.45 -0.86
N GLU A 27 16.38 -10.67 -1.38
CA GLU A 27 15.45 -10.94 -2.48
C GLU A 27 13.99 -10.70 -2.09
N ALA A 28 13.63 -10.99 -0.84
CA ALA A 28 12.29 -10.73 -0.33
C ALA A 28 12.07 -9.23 0.01
N LEU A 29 13.11 -8.49 0.36
CA LEU A 29 13.05 -7.03 0.51
C LEU A 29 12.70 -6.38 -0.83
N ASP A 30 13.39 -6.74 -1.93
CA ASP A 30 13.07 -6.22 -3.27
C ASP A 30 11.63 -6.52 -3.68
N GLN A 31 11.12 -7.71 -3.35
CA GLN A 31 9.73 -8.07 -3.58
C GLN A 31 8.77 -7.23 -2.72
N ALA A 32 9.10 -7.00 -1.45
CA ALA A 32 8.31 -6.14 -0.58
C ALA A 32 8.26 -4.71 -1.12
N TYR A 33 9.40 -4.15 -1.55
CA TYR A 33 9.45 -2.84 -2.22
C TYR A 33 8.54 -2.76 -3.45
N ALA A 34 8.62 -3.76 -4.33
CA ALA A 34 7.75 -3.82 -5.51
C ALA A 34 6.26 -3.85 -5.14
N GLN A 35 5.89 -4.60 -4.10
CA GLN A 35 4.51 -4.65 -3.62
C GLN A 35 4.08 -3.34 -2.96
N ILE A 36 4.97 -2.68 -2.21
CA ILE A 36 4.71 -1.37 -1.61
C ILE A 36 4.42 -0.34 -2.71
N HIS A 37 5.25 -0.28 -3.75
CA HIS A 37 5.01 0.60 -4.89
C HIS A 37 3.67 0.32 -5.57
N ARG A 38 3.33 -0.95 -5.76
CA ARG A 38 2.04 -1.36 -6.33
C ARG A 38 0.87 -0.92 -5.46
N ALA A 39 0.96 -1.06 -4.15
CA ALA A 39 -0.06 -0.62 -3.20
C ALA A 39 -0.24 0.91 -3.24
N LYS A 40 0.85 1.69 -3.30
CA LYS A 40 0.79 3.16 -3.46
C LYS A 40 0.07 3.56 -4.76
N GLN A 41 0.37 2.89 -5.88
CA GLN A 41 -0.30 3.14 -7.16
C GLN A 41 -1.79 2.78 -7.13
N ALA A 42 -2.13 1.61 -6.56
CA ALA A 42 -3.51 1.16 -6.45
C ALA A 42 -4.34 2.10 -5.54
N LEU A 43 -3.75 2.56 -4.43
CA LEU A 43 -4.35 3.59 -3.57
C LEU A 43 -4.61 4.88 -4.36
N SER A 44 -3.63 5.39 -5.09
CA SER A 44 -3.77 6.62 -5.88
C SER A 44 -4.89 6.51 -6.94
N GLN A 45 -4.97 5.37 -7.64
CA GLN A 45 -6.06 5.10 -8.59
C GLN A 45 -7.40 4.98 -7.88
N ALA A 46 -7.45 4.27 -6.75
CA ALA A 46 -8.66 4.16 -5.96
C ALA A 46 -9.14 5.53 -5.48
N PHE A 47 -8.25 6.40 -5.01
CA PHE A 47 -8.61 7.77 -4.63
C PHE A 47 -9.22 8.56 -5.78
N ALA A 48 -8.68 8.44 -7.00
CA ALA A 48 -9.21 9.13 -8.16
C ALA A 48 -10.67 8.74 -8.45
N ASP A 49 -10.98 7.44 -8.37
CA ASP A 49 -12.28 6.88 -8.74
C ASP A 49 -13.26 6.65 -7.56
N SER A 50 -12.83 6.95 -6.33
CA SER A 50 -13.63 6.79 -5.10
C SER A 50 -14.53 7.97 -4.79
N SER A 51 -15.67 7.67 -4.18
CA SER A 51 -16.55 8.66 -3.56
C SER A 51 -15.92 9.28 -2.31
N MET A 52 -16.48 10.39 -1.81
CA MET A 52 -15.96 11.07 -0.60
C MET A 52 -15.86 10.14 0.62
N ALA A 53 -16.85 9.26 0.81
CA ALA A 53 -16.85 8.31 1.92
C ALA A 53 -15.77 7.21 1.76
N GLU A 54 -15.57 6.71 0.54
CA GLU A 54 -14.51 5.74 0.24
C GLU A 54 -13.12 6.37 0.35
N ARG A 55 -12.96 7.64 -0.02
CA ARG A 55 -11.71 8.39 0.17
C ARG A 55 -11.32 8.55 1.62
N GLU A 56 -12.28 8.73 2.52
CA GLU A 56 -12.02 8.84 3.96
C GLU A 56 -11.48 7.51 4.50
N GLN A 57 -12.07 6.39 4.08
CA GLN A 57 -11.57 5.05 4.41
C GLN A 57 -10.20 4.76 3.78
N LEU A 58 -10.01 5.10 2.52
CA LEU A 58 -8.73 4.96 1.83
C LEU A 58 -7.64 5.84 2.48
N GLY A 59 -8.01 7.00 3.02
CA GLY A 59 -7.10 7.90 3.75
C GLY A 59 -6.55 7.26 5.00
N GLN A 60 -7.43 6.65 5.81
CA GLN A 60 -7.01 5.90 6.99
C GLN A 60 -6.09 4.73 6.61
N MET A 61 -6.47 3.95 5.59
CA MET A 61 -5.63 2.83 5.11
C MET A 61 -4.29 3.31 4.55
N GLN A 62 -4.27 4.46 3.88
CA GLN A 62 -3.06 5.06 3.35
C GLN A 62 -2.14 5.46 4.49
N GLU A 63 -2.63 6.15 5.51
CA GLU A 63 -1.83 6.61 6.65
C GLU A 63 -1.18 5.41 7.37
N GLU A 64 -1.98 4.40 7.75
CA GLU A 64 -1.47 3.18 8.38
C GLU A 64 -0.44 2.44 7.50
N PHE A 65 -0.69 2.40 6.18
CA PHE A 65 0.21 1.74 5.25
C PHE A 65 1.52 2.51 5.05
N TYR A 66 1.48 3.83 4.99
CA TYR A 66 2.67 4.67 4.84
C TYR A 66 3.53 4.61 6.09
N ASP A 67 2.94 4.65 7.29
CA ASP A 67 3.67 4.47 8.55
C ASP A 67 4.38 3.10 8.61
N ALA A 68 3.69 2.04 8.20
CA ALA A 68 4.26 0.69 8.14
C ALA A 68 5.38 0.60 7.08
N ALA A 69 5.18 1.20 5.91
CA ALA A 69 6.17 1.21 4.83
C ALA A 69 7.41 2.05 5.19
N GLU A 70 7.23 3.21 5.84
CA GLU A 70 8.33 4.07 6.30
C GLU A 70 9.16 3.38 7.39
N SER A 71 8.49 2.68 8.31
CA SER A 71 9.16 1.85 9.32
C SER A 71 9.94 0.68 8.69
N PHE A 72 9.46 0.16 7.57
CA PHE A 72 10.07 -0.95 6.83
C PHE A 72 11.26 -0.49 5.98
N SER A 73 11.19 0.71 5.41
CA SER A 73 12.24 1.29 4.55
C SER A 73 12.69 2.68 5.03
N PRO A 74 13.54 2.74 6.06
CA PRO A 74 14.08 4.02 6.55
C PRO A 74 15.06 4.71 5.57
N GLU A 75 15.41 4.06 4.46
CA GLU A 75 16.43 4.54 3.51
C GLU A 75 15.94 5.64 2.54
N ASP A 76 14.64 5.94 2.47
CA ASP A 76 14.11 7.06 1.67
C ASP A 76 14.42 8.46 2.29
N LEU A 77 15.15 8.52 3.42
CA LEU A 77 15.59 9.74 4.11
C LEU A 77 17.08 10.11 3.89
N GLN A 78 17.76 9.56 2.88
CA GLN A 78 19.13 9.98 2.51
C GLN A 78 19.22 10.69 1.16
#